data_AF-A0A0A2HHW7-F1
#
_entry.id   AF-A0A0A2HHW7-F1
#
_cell.length_a   1.000
_cell.length_b   1.000
_cell.length_c   1.000
_cell.angle_alpha   90.00
_cell.angle_beta   90.00
_cell.angle_gamma   90.00
#
_symmetry.space_group_name_H-M   'P 1'
#
loop_
_entity.id
_entity.type
_entity.pdbx_description
1 polymer ?
#
loop_
_entity_poly.entity_id
_entity_poly.type
_entity_poly.pdbx_seq_one_letter_code
_entity_poly.pdbx_strand_id
1 'polypeptide(L)'
;MQITDVRVRKIAAEGKMKAIVSVTFDNEFVVHDIKVIEGQNGLFIAMPSRKTPDGEYKDIAHPINTETREKIQKSIIEEYERAKMEEESSEKVQE
;
A
#
# COMPACT_ATOMS: atom_id res chain seq x y z
N MET A 1 10.25 -15.29 3.05
CA MET A 1 9.24 -14.32 3.48
C MET A 1 8.07 -14.31 2.50
N GLN A 2 6.90 -14.71 2.98
CA GLN A 2 5.61 -14.70 2.28
C GLN A 2 4.75 -13.54 2.78
N ILE A 3 3.97 -12.95 1.88
CA ILE A 3 2.93 -11.99 2.25
C ILE A 3 1.67 -12.81 2.47
N THR A 4 1.15 -12.79 3.69
CA THR A 4 0.04 -13.67 4.11
C THR A 4 -1.27 -12.92 4.29
N ASP A 5 -1.22 -11.60 4.52
CA ASP A 5 -2.40 -10.74 4.59
C ASP A 5 -2.05 -9.34 4.08
N VAL A 6 -2.98 -8.71 3.37
CA VAL A 6 -2.89 -7.32 2.91
C VAL A 6 -4.22 -6.64 3.22
N ARG A 7 -4.17 -5.62 4.09
CA ARG A 7 -5.36 -4.85 4.48
C ARG A 7 -5.28 -3.46 3.91
N VAL A 8 -6.23 -3.12 3.06
CA VAL A 8 -6.32 -1.84 2.38
C VAL A 8 -7.37 -0.97 3.05
N ARG A 9 -6.98 0.24 3.45
CA ARG A 9 -7.89 1.31 3.85
C ARG A 9 -7.81 2.42 2.83
N LYS A 10 -8.85 2.53 1.99
CA LYS A 10 -8.90 3.56 0.95
C LYS A 10 -9.04 4.96 1.56
N ILE A 11 -8.46 5.93 0.86
CA ILE A 11 -8.55 7.35 1.18
C ILE A 11 -9.37 8.01 0.07
N ALA A 12 -10.09 9.09 0.42
CA ALA A 12 -10.90 9.84 -0.53
C ALA A 12 -10.12 10.15 -1.83
N ALA A 13 -10.82 10.16 -2.97
CA ALA A 13 -10.21 10.20 -4.30
C ALA A 13 -9.33 11.44 -4.56
N GLU A 14 -9.48 12.49 -3.76
CA GLU A 14 -8.74 13.74 -3.88
C GLU A 14 -7.28 13.60 -3.44
N GLY A 15 -6.36 13.85 -4.38
CA GLY A 15 -4.93 13.86 -4.15
C GLY A 15 -4.20 12.60 -4.64
N LYS A 16 -2.88 12.59 -4.40
CA LYS A 16 -1.98 11.53 -4.89
C LYS A 16 -2.06 10.24 -4.05
N MET A 17 -2.35 10.34 -2.77
CA MET A 17 -2.42 9.17 -1.88
C MET A 17 -3.81 8.55 -1.96
N LYS A 18 -3.89 7.28 -2.37
CA LYS A 18 -5.16 6.58 -2.63
C LYS A 18 -5.56 5.60 -1.55
N ALA A 19 -4.59 5.06 -0.82
CA ALA A 19 -4.85 4.14 0.28
C ALA A 19 -3.70 4.12 1.28
N ILE A 20 -4.03 3.69 2.50
CA ILE A 20 -3.09 3.25 3.52
C ILE A 20 -3.26 1.75 3.68
N VAL A 21 -2.15 1.03 3.74
CA VAL A 21 -2.09 -0.43 3.64
C VAL A 21 -1.26 -0.97 4.79
N SER A 22 -1.70 -2.11 5.33
CA SER A 22 -0.92 -2.94 6.25
C SER A 22 -0.64 -4.29 5.62
N VAL A 23 0.58 -4.79 5.73
CA VAL A 23 1.01 -6.08 5.17
C VAL A 23 1.50 -6.97 6.29
N THR A 24 0.96 -8.19 6.36
CA THR A 24 1.43 -9.24 7.25
C THR A 24 2.35 -10.19 6.49
N PHE A 25 3.51 -10.45 7.05
CA PHE A 25 4.51 -11.36 6.56
C PHE A 25 4.51 -12.63 7.40
N ASP A 26 4.50 -13.77 6.72
CA ASP A 26 4.61 -15.12 7.30
C ASP A 26 3.61 -15.41 8.44
N ASN A 27 2.46 -14.71 8.51
CA ASN A 27 1.52 -14.71 9.65
C ASN A 27 2.11 -14.30 11.00
N GLU A 28 3.26 -13.63 11.00
CA GLU A 28 4.06 -13.39 12.20
C GLU A 28 4.38 -11.92 12.42
N PHE A 29 4.56 -11.15 11.35
CA PHE A 29 5.04 -9.76 11.44
C PHE A 29 4.21 -8.83 10.56
N VAL A 30 3.78 -7.70 11.10
CA VAL A 30 2.99 -6.72 10.35
C VAL A 30 3.74 -5.40 10.18
N VAL A 31 3.70 -4.86 8.97
CA VAL A 31 4.14 -3.50 8.66
C VAL A 31 2.91 -2.66 8.34
N HIS A 32 2.70 -1.61 9.13
CA HIS A 32 1.63 -0.64 8.94
C HIS A 32 2.10 0.58 8.14
N ASP A 33 1.15 1.42 7.76
CA ASP A 33 1.36 2.74 7.15
C ASP A 33 2.13 2.73 5.81
N ILE A 34 2.00 1.65 5.03
CA ILE A 34 2.41 1.64 3.63
C ILE A 34 1.36 2.41 2.83
N LYS A 35 1.77 3.27 1.91
CA LYS A 35 0.85 4.13 1.14
C LYS A 35 0.81 3.67 -0.31
N VAL A 36 -0.39 3.63 -0.90
CA VAL A 36 -0.57 3.55 -2.34
C VAL A 36 -0.67 4.98 -2.88
N ILE A 37 0.19 5.31 -3.84
CA ILE A 37 0.31 6.65 -4.41
C ILE A 37 0.14 6.59 -5.93
N GLU A 38 -0.69 7.48 -6.47
CA GLU A 38 -0.81 7.73 -7.89
C GLU A 38 0.23 8.77 -8.33
N GLY A 39 1.20 8.30 -9.13
CA GLY A 39 2.20 9.12 -9.80
C GLY A 39 1.87 9.32 -11.28
N GLN A 40 2.77 10.00 -11.99
CA GLN A 40 2.62 10.20 -13.45
C GLN A 40 2.68 8.90 -14.25
N ASN A 41 3.41 7.89 -13.73
CA ASN A 41 3.61 6.59 -14.39
C ASN A 41 2.73 5.48 -13.78
N GLY A 42 1.60 5.86 -13.17
CA GLY A 42 0.67 4.95 -12.52
C GLY A 42 0.89 4.80 -11.01
N LEU A 43 0.30 3.75 -10.46
CA LEU A 43 0.31 3.46 -9.02
C LEU A 43 1.67 2.90 -8.58
N PHE A 44 2.14 3.37 -7.43
CA PHE A 44 3.32 2.83 -6.75
C PHE A 44 3.11 2.85 -5.23
N ILE A 45 3.97 2.14 -4.50
CA ILE A 45 3.92 2.12 -3.03
C ILE A 45 5.00 3.02 -2.42
N ALA A 46 4.67 3.70 -1.34
CA ALA A 46 5.64 4.35 -0.46
C ALA A 46 5.63 3.65 0.89
N MET A 47 6.82 3.24 1.33
CA MET A 47 7.02 2.59 2.63
C MET A 47 6.72 3.56 3.78
N PRO A 48 6.43 3.03 4.99
CA PRO A 48 6.27 3.88 6.17
C PRO A 48 7.57 4.62 6.44
N SER A 49 7.48 5.94 6.57
CA SER A 49 8.64 6.82 6.76
C SER A 49 8.43 7.78 7.91
N ARG A 50 9.53 8.19 8.54
CA ARG A 50 9.57 9.23 9.58
C ARG A 50 10.51 10.34 9.16
N LYS A 51 10.13 11.57 9.52
CA LYS A 51 10.98 12.75 9.36
C LYS A 51 12.08 12.74 10.44
N THR A 52 13.33 12.82 10.04
CA THR A 52 14.48 12.94 10.94
C THR A 52 14.58 14.37 11.49
N PRO A 53 15.34 14.61 12.57
CA PRO A 53 15.61 15.96 13.07
C PRO A 53 16.22 16.89 12.01
N ASP A 54 17.02 16.34 11.10
CA ASP A 54 17.64 17.07 9.99
C ASP A 54 16.66 17.40 8.85
N GLY A 55 15.41 16.94 8.95
CA GLY A 55 14.32 17.26 8.04
C GLY A 55 14.10 16.27 6.90
N GLU A 56 14.97 15.28 6.75
CA GLU A 56 14.84 14.22 5.73
C GLU A 56 13.80 13.18 6.12
N TYR A 57 13.16 12.56 5.13
CA TYR A 57 12.31 11.39 5.38
C TYR A 57 13.12 10.12 5.17
N LYS A 58 13.09 9.23 6.17
CA LYS A 58 13.70 7.90 6.08
C LYS A 58 12.64 6.84 6.29
N ASP A 59 12.70 5.81 5.44
CA ASP A 59 11.84 4.64 5.57
C ASP A 59 12.16 3.92 6.88
N ILE A 60 11.13 3.65 7.67
CA ILE A 60 11.19 2.88 8.92
C ILE A 60 11.36 1.40 8.60
N ALA A 61 10.66 0.92 7.57
CA ALA A 61 10.74 -0.43 7.06
C ALA A 61 10.87 -0.39 5.54
N HIS A 62 11.83 -1.11 4.98
CA HIS A 62 12.00 -1.18 3.53
C HIS A 62 12.61 -2.53 3.12
N PRO A 63 12.24 -3.06 1.94
CA PRO A 63 12.88 -4.23 1.37
C PRO A 63 14.32 -3.91 0.98
N ILE A 64 15.23 -4.85 1.24
CA ILE A 64 16.66 -4.70 0.94
C ILE A 64 16.94 -4.89 -0.55
N ASN A 65 16.22 -5.80 -1.21
CA ASN A 65 16.46 -6.18 -2.60
C ASN A 65 15.24 -5.93 -3.50
N THR A 66 15.51 -5.85 -4.81
CA THR A 66 14.52 -5.57 -5.86
C THR A 66 13.41 -6.62 -5.90
N GLU A 67 13.75 -7.89 -5.81
CA GLU A 67 12.77 -8.99 -5.84
C GLU A 67 11.71 -8.85 -4.73
N THR A 68 12.15 -8.57 -3.50
CA THR A 68 11.24 -8.38 -2.36
C THR A 68 10.41 -7.10 -2.54
N ARG A 69 11.00 -6.03 -3.08
CA ARG A 69 10.28 -4.80 -3.40
C ARG A 69 9.16 -5.04 -4.41
N GLU A 70 9.46 -5.74 -5.50
CA GLU A 70 8.49 -6.07 -6.55
C GLU A 70 7.37 -6.96 -6.00
N LYS A 71 7.72 -7.96 -5.19
CA LYS A 71 6.74 -8.83 -4.52
C LYS A 71 5.76 -8.04 -3.65
N ILE A 72 6.28 -7.16 -2.79
CA ILE A 72 5.43 -6.32 -1.92
C ILE A 72 4.56 -5.37 -2.75
N GLN A 73 5.14 -4.68 -3.73
CA GLN A 73 4.40 -3.75 -4.57
C GLN A 73 3.27 -4.44 -5.32
N LYS A 74 3.56 -5.58 -5.94
CA LYS A 74 2.57 -6.37 -6.68
C LYS A 74 1.41 -6.78 -5.78
N SER A 75 1.69 -7.42 -4.64
CA SER A 75 0.64 -7.87 -3.71
C SER A 75 -0.22 -6.72 -3.20
N ILE A 76 0.36 -5.56 -2.90
CA ILE A 76 -0.40 -4.39 -2.44
C ILE A 76 -1.29 -3.80 -3.54
N ILE A 77 -0.77 -3.64 -4.76
CA ILE A 77 -1.53 -3.04 -5.86
C ILE A 77 -2.66 -3.98 -6.30
N GLU A 78 -2.42 -5.29 -6.36
CA GLU A 78 -3.47 -6.27 -6.66
C GLU A 78 -4.61 -6.23 -5.62
N GLU A 79 -4.29 -6.15 -4.33
CA GLU A 79 -5.29 -6.00 -3.27
C GLU A 79 -6.07 -4.68 -3.39
N TYR A 80 -5.35 -3.58 -3.64
CA TYR A 80 -5.96 -2.26 -3.76
C TYR A 80 -6.96 -2.20 -4.92
N GLU A 81 -6.59 -2.71 -6.10
CA GLU A 81 -7.49 -2.75 -7.26
C GLU A 81 -8.69 -3.66 -7.01
N ARG A 82 -8.51 -4.80 -6.34
CA ARG A 82 -9.64 -5.66 -5.95
C ARG A 82 -10.60 -4.93 -5.00
N ALA A 83 -10.09 -4.32 -3.93
CA ALA A 83 -10.90 -3.54 -2.99
C ALA A 83 -11.58 -2.35 -3.67
N LYS A 84 -10.96 -1.77 -4.72
CA LYS A 84 -11.57 -0.72 -5.55
C LYS A 84 -12.76 -1.24 -6.33
N MET A 85 -12.60 -2.36 -7.04
CA MET A 85 -13.68 -2.98 -7.83
C MET A 85 -14.87 -3.43 -6.98
N GLU A 86 -14.60 -3.99 -5.79
CA GLU A 86 -15.66 -4.43 -4.87
C GLU A 86 -16.57 -3.28 -4.43
N GLU A 87 -16.01 -2.11 -4.09
CA GLU A 87 -16.82 -0.93 -3.74
C GLU A 87 -17.62 -0.40 -4.94
N GLU A 88 -17.01 -0.26 -6.11
CA GLU A 88 -17.72 0.19 -7.33
C GLU A 88 -18.88 -0.76 -7.71
N SER A 89 -18.75 -2.05 -7.42
CA SER A 89 -19.82 -3.02 -7.62
C SER A 89 -20.93 -2.90 -6.57
N SER A 90 -20.58 -2.57 -5.32
CA SER A 90 -21.55 -2.38 -4.24
C SER A 90 -22.40 -1.12 -4.41
N GLU A 91 -21.82 -0.05 -4.97
CA GLU A 91 -22.52 1.20 -5.28
C GLU A 91 -23.53 1.02 -6.43
N LYS A 92 -23.16 0.26 -7.47
CA LYS A 92 -24.04 -0.02 -8.62
C LYS A 92 -25.22 -0.95 -8.33
N VAL A 93 -25.19 -1.69 -7.23
CA VAL A 93 -26.28 -2.59 -6.81
C VAL A 93 -27.31 -1.85 -5.93
N GLN A 94 -26.96 -0.65 -5.45
CA GLN A 94 -27.83 0.18 -4.61
C GLN A 94 -28.57 1.30 -5.37
N GLU A 95 -28.28 1.49 -6.67
CA GLU A 95 -29.08 2.28 -7.64
C GLU A 95 -30.07 1.38 -8.39
#